data_AF-A0A1Y3AUH8-F1
#
_entry.id   AF-A0A1Y3AUH8-F1
#
_cell.length_a   1.000
_cell.length_b   1.000
_cell.length_c   1.000
_cell.angle_alpha   90.00
_cell.angle_beta   90.00
_cell.angle_gamma   90.00
#
_symmetry.space_group_name_H-M   'P 1'
#
loop_
_entity.id
_entity.type
_entity.pdbx_description
1 polymer ?
#
loop_
_entity_poly.entity_id
_entity_poly.type
_entity_poly.pdbx_seq_one_letter_code
_entity_poly.pdbx_strand_id
1 'polypeptide(L)'
;GFEKETNNNKHAKKILVKLQKRNFRAFLCNFLLVFGSITFANFRMSEHFCIHWIALAIFAIFTIVYMFIMCHLSRKLYDYGEIESKPITMYISAIIFTLSALISIITGIVSVTQLKSSDDIMDLKKRLFWHSNMDGYDWHCASTITQWLAII
;
A
#
# COMPACT_ATOMS: atom_id res chain seq x y z
N GLY A 1 41.00 -9.82 21.44
CA GLY A 1 40.81 -9.26 20.08
C GLY A 1 40.04 -10.25 19.21
N PHE A 2 40.70 -11.36 18.86
CA PHE A 2 40.23 -12.33 17.86
C PHE A 2 38.89 -13.04 18.17
N GLU A 3 38.64 -13.47 19.41
CA GLU A 3 37.36 -14.11 19.80
C GLU A 3 36.17 -13.16 19.75
N LYS A 4 36.40 -11.87 19.99
CA LYS A 4 35.35 -10.84 19.96
C LYS A 4 34.96 -10.50 18.52
N GLU A 5 35.94 -10.44 17.61
CA GLU A 5 35.72 -10.30 16.17
C GLU A 5 35.02 -11.51 15.56
N THR A 6 35.46 -12.73 15.87
CA THR A 6 34.83 -13.97 15.36
C THR A 6 33.40 -14.16 15.88
N ASN A 7 33.11 -13.81 17.14
CA ASN A 7 31.74 -13.82 17.66
C ASN A 7 30.85 -12.75 17.02
N ASN A 8 31.38 -11.54 16.79
CA ASN A 8 30.66 -10.49 16.07
C ASN A 8 30.32 -10.91 14.63
N ASN A 9 31.26 -11.56 13.94
CA ASN A 9 31.07 -12.03 12.58
C ASN A 9 30.04 -13.18 12.50
N LYS A 10 30.06 -14.12 13.47
CA LYS A 10 29.06 -15.19 13.59
C LYS A 10 27.67 -14.65 13.91
N HIS A 11 27.56 -13.60 14.73
CA HIS A 11 26.31 -12.95 15.06
C HIS A 11 25.72 -12.20 13.85
N ALA A 12 26.53 -11.41 13.14
CA ALA A 12 26.15 -10.72 11.91
C ALA A 12 25.63 -11.70 10.85
N LYS A 13 26.36 -12.80 10.60
CA LYS A 13 25.95 -13.86 9.66
C LYS A 13 24.59 -14.48 10.01
N LYS A 14 24.33 -14.74 11.29
CA LYS A 14 23.01 -15.24 11.75
C LYS A 14 21.88 -14.25 11.46
N ILE A 15 22.15 -12.95 11.60
CA ILE A 15 21.15 -11.91 11.35
C ILE A 15 20.89 -11.74 9.85
N LEU A 16 21.93 -11.78 9.01
CA LEU A 16 21.79 -11.78 7.55
C LEU A 16 20.89 -12.92 7.06
N VAL A 17 21.06 -14.14 7.58
CA VAL A 17 20.16 -15.26 7.23
C VAL A 17 18.71 -15.00 7.66
N LYS A 18 18.48 -14.36 8.82
CA LYS A 18 17.13 -13.97 9.24
C LYS A 18 16.54 -12.90 8.33
N LEU A 19 17.34 -11.93 7.90
CA LEU A 19 16.93 -10.89 6.95
C LEU A 19 16.59 -11.49 5.58
N GLN A 20 17.39 -12.44 5.09
CA GLN A 20 17.11 -13.16 3.85
C GLN A 20 15.77 -13.92 3.89
N LYS A 21 15.48 -14.60 5.02
CA LYS A 21 14.16 -15.25 5.21
C LYS A 21 13.01 -14.26 5.21
N ARG A 22 13.20 -13.07 5.81
CA ARG A 22 12.19 -11.99 5.79
C ARG A 22 12.01 -11.41 4.39
N ASN A 23 13.10 -11.24 3.64
CA ASN A 23 13.06 -10.80 2.25
C ASN A 23 12.29 -11.81 1.38
N PHE A 24 12.51 -13.11 1.58
CA PHE A 24 11.73 -14.13 0.87
C PHE A 24 10.23 -14.06 1.21
N ARG A 25 9.86 -13.80 2.46
CA ARG A 25 8.45 -13.56 2.82
C ARG A 25 7.90 -12.30 2.16
N ALA A 26 8.69 -11.22 2.10
CA ALA A 26 8.31 -10.00 1.39
C ALA A 26 8.06 -10.26 -0.10
N PHE A 27 8.91 -11.09 -0.72
CA PHE A 27 8.75 -11.55 -2.09
C PHE A 27 7.44 -12.33 -2.28
N LEU A 28 7.04 -13.18 -1.33
CA LEU A 28 5.74 -13.86 -1.38
C LEU A 28 4.57 -12.87 -1.28
N CYS A 29 4.66 -11.88 -0.37
CA CYS A 29 3.66 -10.81 -0.30
C CYS A 29 3.55 -10.02 -1.61
N ASN A 30 4.65 -9.88 -2.35
CA ASN A 30 4.67 -9.16 -3.61
C ASN A 30 3.80 -9.84 -4.70
N PHE A 31 3.59 -11.16 -4.67
CA PHE A 31 2.65 -11.81 -5.60
C PHE A 31 1.21 -11.35 -5.37
N LEU A 32 0.79 -11.21 -4.10
CA LEU A 32 -0.55 -10.72 -3.76
C LEU A 32 -0.70 -9.24 -4.12
N LEU A 33 0.36 -8.45 -3.94
CA LEU A 33 0.42 -7.06 -4.38
C LEU A 33 0.26 -6.95 -5.90
N VAL A 34 1.01 -7.73 -6.68
CA VAL A 34 0.95 -7.74 -8.15
C VAL A 34 -0.42 -8.21 -8.63
N PHE A 35 -1.00 -9.23 -8.00
CA PHE A 35 -2.36 -9.67 -8.31
C PHE A 35 -3.38 -8.55 -8.05
N GLY A 36 -3.28 -7.89 -6.89
CA GLY A 36 -4.10 -6.73 -6.53
C GLY A 36 -3.96 -5.59 -7.53
N SER A 37 -2.73 -5.24 -7.93
CA SER A 37 -2.46 -4.14 -8.85
C SER A 37 -2.96 -4.42 -10.27
N ILE A 38 -2.74 -5.64 -10.80
CA ILE A 38 -3.25 -6.04 -12.11
C ILE A 38 -4.79 -6.00 -12.10
N THR A 39 -5.43 -6.55 -11.07
CA THR A 39 -6.89 -6.55 -10.99
C THR A 39 -7.42 -5.12 -10.85
N PHE A 40 -6.83 -4.30 -9.99
CA PHE A 40 -7.20 -2.91 -9.78
C PHE A 40 -7.08 -2.07 -11.06
N ALA A 41 -6.00 -2.26 -11.83
CA ALA A 41 -5.74 -1.52 -13.05
C ALA A 41 -6.61 -1.96 -14.24
N ASN A 42 -7.03 -3.22 -14.29
CA ASN A 42 -7.78 -3.76 -15.43
C ASN A 42 -9.29 -3.73 -15.24
N PHE A 43 -9.79 -3.88 -14.01
CA PHE A 43 -11.23 -3.84 -13.74
C PHE A 43 -11.66 -2.41 -13.44
N ARG A 44 -12.41 -1.78 -14.36
CA ARG A 44 -12.88 -0.39 -14.18
C ARG A 44 -13.91 -0.32 -13.05
N MET A 45 -13.78 0.68 -12.17
CA MET A 45 -14.71 0.90 -11.05
C MET A 45 -16.17 1.07 -11.52
N SER A 46 -16.38 1.66 -12.70
CA SER A 46 -17.71 1.86 -13.28
C SER A 46 -18.43 0.53 -13.56
N GLU A 47 -17.72 -0.45 -14.11
CA GLU A 47 -18.29 -1.73 -14.58
C GLU A 47 -18.28 -2.79 -13.48
N HIS A 48 -17.20 -2.84 -12.69
CA HIS A 48 -16.94 -3.89 -11.72
C HIS A 48 -16.66 -3.33 -10.32
N PHE A 49 -17.62 -2.57 -9.78
CA PHE A 49 -17.49 -1.85 -8.51
C PHE A 49 -16.94 -2.71 -7.36
N CYS A 50 -17.58 -3.84 -7.07
CA CYS A 50 -17.16 -4.70 -5.94
C CYS A 50 -15.76 -5.29 -6.14
N ILE A 51 -15.47 -5.80 -7.34
CA ILE A 51 -14.16 -6.39 -7.66
C ILE A 51 -13.07 -5.33 -7.58
N HIS A 52 -13.34 -4.11 -8.06
CA HIS A 52 -12.40 -3.00 -8.02
C HIS A 52 -12.06 -2.60 -6.58
N TRP A 53 -13.05 -2.51 -5.68
CA TRP A 53 -12.82 -2.23 -4.26
C TRP A 53 -12.05 -3.34 -3.55
N ILE A 54 -12.35 -4.61 -3.84
CA ILE A 54 -11.59 -5.74 -3.30
C ILE A 54 -10.14 -5.68 -3.78
N ALA A 55 -9.91 -5.43 -5.08
CA ALA A 55 -8.59 -5.32 -5.65
C ALA A 55 -7.79 -4.14 -5.06
N LEU A 56 -8.43 -2.99 -4.88
CA LEU A 56 -7.86 -1.82 -4.22
C LEU A 56 -7.46 -2.13 -2.77
N ALA A 57 -8.31 -2.82 -2.01
CA ALA A 57 -8.01 -3.20 -0.63
C ALA A 57 -6.82 -4.17 -0.55
N ILE A 58 -6.78 -5.20 -1.40
CA ILE A 58 -5.64 -6.12 -1.50
C ILE A 58 -4.37 -5.33 -1.85
N PHE A 59 -4.42 -4.51 -2.90
CA PHE A 59 -3.28 -3.71 -3.32
C PHE A 59 -2.77 -2.80 -2.20
N ALA A 60 -3.64 -2.03 -1.55
CA ALA A 60 -3.26 -1.08 -0.51
C ALA A 60 -2.65 -1.78 0.72
N ILE A 61 -3.31 -2.82 1.23
CA ILE A 61 -2.84 -3.56 2.42
C ILE A 61 -1.49 -4.21 2.15
N PHE A 62 -1.34 -4.93 1.05
CA PHE A 62 -0.09 -5.63 0.75
C PHE A 62 1.03 -4.67 0.37
N THR A 63 0.73 -3.51 -0.24
CA THR A 63 1.72 -2.45 -0.49
C THR A 63 2.23 -1.86 0.82
N ILE A 64 1.34 -1.51 1.76
CA ILE A 64 1.74 -0.99 3.07
C ILE A 64 2.63 -2.02 3.80
N VAL A 65 2.19 -3.28 3.89
CA VAL A 65 2.96 -4.34 4.56
C VAL A 65 4.33 -4.52 3.89
N TYR A 66 4.37 -4.56 2.56
CA TYR A 66 5.62 -4.68 1.81
C TYR A 66 6.56 -3.51 2.06
N MET A 67 6.08 -2.27 1.98
CA MET A 67 6.88 -1.07 2.23
C MET A 67 7.47 -1.05 3.63
N PHE A 68 6.70 -1.41 4.66
CA PHE A 68 7.21 -1.48 6.04
C PHE A 68 8.26 -2.60 6.23
N ILE A 69 8.08 -3.75 5.59
CA ILE A 69 9.10 -4.81 5.60
C ILE A 69 10.38 -4.32 4.91
N MET A 70 10.28 -3.69 3.74
CA MET A 70 11.43 -3.18 3.00
C MET A 70 12.14 -2.06 3.77
N CYS A 71 11.40 -1.14 4.38
CA CYS A 71 11.93 -0.13 5.29
C CYS A 71 12.72 -0.76 6.45
N HIS A 72 12.18 -1.80 7.08
CA HIS A 72 12.86 -2.49 8.16
C HIS A 72 14.13 -3.23 7.69
N LEU A 73 14.06 -3.91 6.54
CA LEU A 73 15.20 -4.61 5.95
C LEU A 73 16.32 -3.64 5.60
N SER A 74 16.01 -2.56 4.88
CA SER A 74 16.98 -1.53 4.51
C SER A 74 17.60 -0.86 5.74
N ARG A 75 16.82 -0.59 6.80
CA ARG A 75 17.36 -0.11 8.07
C ARG A 75 18.42 -1.05 8.64
N LYS A 76 18.12 -2.34 8.66
CA LYS A 76 19.01 -3.34 9.23
C LYS A 76 20.26 -3.51 8.39
N LEU A 77 20.14 -3.54 7.07
CA LEU A 77 21.30 -3.58 6.19
C LEU A 77 22.21 -2.36 6.41
N TYR A 78 21.64 -1.17 6.62
CA TYR A 78 22.41 0.02 6.96
C TYR A 78 23.09 -0.12 8.34
N ASP A 79 22.37 -0.57 9.37
CA ASP A 79 22.93 -0.81 10.72
C ASP A 79 24.14 -1.77 10.71
N TYR A 80 24.20 -2.71 9.74
CA TYR A 80 25.31 -3.66 9.57
C TYR A 80 26.37 -3.24 8.55
N GLY A 81 26.23 -2.07 7.92
CA GLY A 81 27.19 -1.58 6.93
C GLY A 81 27.13 -2.30 5.57
N GLU A 82 26.03 -3.00 5.28
CA GLU A 82 25.80 -3.71 4.02
C GLU A 82 25.27 -2.79 2.91
N ILE A 83 24.78 -1.59 3.26
CA ILE A 83 24.39 -0.54 2.32
C ILE A 83 24.94 0.81 2.78
N GLU A 84 25.24 1.69 1.83
CA GLU A 84 25.97 2.94 2.08
C GLU A 84 25.11 4.05 2.70
N SER A 85 23.82 4.09 2.39
CA SER A 85 22.94 5.20 2.74
C SER A 85 21.73 4.77 3.57
N LYS A 86 21.25 5.68 4.42
CA LYS A 86 20.00 5.48 5.17
C LYS A 86 18.81 5.51 4.20
N PRO A 87 17.82 4.62 4.35
CA PRO A 87 16.67 4.55 3.45
C PRO A 87 15.61 5.61 3.76
N ILE A 88 16.00 6.88 3.85
CA ILE A 88 15.13 8.00 4.25
C ILE A 88 13.98 8.18 3.27
N THR A 89 14.26 8.19 1.97
CA THR A 89 13.25 8.31 0.92
C THR A 89 12.21 7.20 1.01
N MET A 90 12.63 5.96 1.27
CA MET A 90 11.70 4.83 1.44
C MET A 90 10.75 5.04 2.63
N TYR A 91 11.23 5.58 3.75
CA TYR A 91 10.37 5.88 4.90
C TYR A 91 9.35 6.96 4.57
N ILE A 92 9.78 8.04 3.91
CA ILE A 92 8.90 9.13 3.51
C ILE A 92 7.82 8.60 2.56
N SER A 93 8.20 7.84 1.53
CA SER A 93 7.26 7.21 0.60
C SER A 93 6.29 6.26 1.32
N ALA A 94 6.76 5.45 2.26
CA ALA A 94 5.90 4.55 3.02
C ALA A 94 4.86 5.31 3.87
N ILE A 95 5.26 6.42 4.48
CA ILE A 95 4.37 7.28 5.27
C ILE A 95 3.34 7.95 4.38
N ILE A 96 3.78 8.59 3.28
CA ILE A 96 2.89 9.26 2.32
C ILE A 96 1.89 8.26 1.76
N PHE A 97 2.35 7.11 1.26
CA PHE A 97 1.48 6.06 0.73
C PHE A 97 0.45 5.60 1.77
N THR A 98 0.88 5.31 3.00
CA THR A 98 -0.02 4.83 4.06
C THR A 98 -1.08 5.87 4.40
N LEU A 99 -0.69 7.13 4.57
CA LEU A 99 -1.64 8.21 4.88
C LEU A 99 -2.61 8.45 3.73
N SER A 100 -2.10 8.58 2.50
CA SER A 100 -2.90 8.77 1.29
C SER A 100 -3.90 7.63 1.09
N ALA A 101 -3.47 6.36 1.24
CA ALA A 101 -4.34 5.20 1.11
C ALA A 101 -5.43 5.16 2.20
N LEU A 102 -5.09 5.46 3.46
CA LEU A 102 -6.07 5.50 4.55
C LEU A 102 -7.10 6.61 4.34
N ILE A 103 -6.65 7.82 4.00
CA ILE A 103 -7.56 8.94 3.73
C ILE A 103 -8.46 8.61 2.53
N SER A 104 -7.90 8.04 1.46
CA SER A 104 -8.67 7.63 0.28
C SER A 104 -9.76 6.61 0.63
N ILE A 105 -9.43 5.55 1.37
CA ILE A 105 -10.41 4.54 1.80
C ILE A 105 -11.49 5.16 2.69
N ILE A 106 -11.11 5.96 3.68
CA ILE A 106 -12.07 6.60 4.61
C ILE A 106 -13.02 7.53 3.85
N THR A 107 -12.47 8.43 3.05
CA THR A 107 -13.29 9.40 2.29
C THR A 107 -14.14 8.72 1.22
N GLY A 108 -13.66 7.65 0.61
CA GLY A 108 -14.44 6.83 -0.32
C GLY A 108 -15.61 6.10 0.37
N ILE A 109 -15.39 5.53 1.56
CA ILE A 109 -16.48 4.95 2.37
C ILE A 109 -17.49 6.03 2.74
N VAL A 110 -17.04 7.19 3.26
CA VAL A 110 -17.92 8.30 3.65
C VAL A 110 -18.77 8.76 2.46
N SER A 111 -18.14 8.94 1.29
CA SER A 111 -18.83 9.31 0.05
C SER A 111 -19.95 8.33 -0.29
N VAL A 112 -19.66 7.03 -0.24
CA VAL A 112 -20.63 5.96 -0.53
C VAL A 112 -21.76 5.92 0.50
N THR A 113 -21.49 6.14 1.79
CA THR A 113 -22.51 6.15 2.84
C THR A 113 -23.47 7.34 2.79
N GLN A 114 -23.13 8.39 2.05
CA GLN A 114 -24.00 9.56 1.87
C GLN A 114 -25.01 9.38 0.75
N LEU A 115 -24.88 8.33 -0.07
CA LEU A 115 -25.87 8.02 -1.09
C LEU A 115 -27.18 7.54 -0.45
N LYS A 116 -28.30 7.95 -1.04
CA LYS A 116 -29.65 7.72 -0.48
C LYS A 116 -30.10 6.28 -0.56
N SER A 117 -29.58 5.50 -1.51
CA SER A 117 -29.87 4.08 -1.66
C SER A 117 -28.62 3.30 -2.03
N SER A 118 -28.54 2.04 -1.58
CA SER A 118 -27.55 1.08 -2.07
C SER A 118 -27.66 0.84 -3.58
N ASP A 119 -28.85 1.01 -4.14
CA ASP A 119 -29.09 0.86 -5.58
C ASP A 119 -28.43 1.98 -6.38
N ASP A 120 -28.22 3.16 -5.77
CA ASP A 120 -27.54 4.28 -6.42
C ASP A 120 -26.05 3.99 -6.65
N ILE A 121 -25.44 3.21 -5.75
CA ILE A 121 -24.07 2.70 -5.90
C ILE A 121 -24.02 1.68 -7.02
N MET A 122 -25.08 0.87 -7.18
CA MET A 122 -25.13 -0.18 -8.19
C MET A 122 -25.47 0.34 -9.59
N ASP A 123 -26.05 1.54 -9.69
CA ASP A 123 -26.35 2.24 -10.94
C ASP A 123 -25.07 2.73 -11.65
N LEU A 124 -24.80 2.11 -12.81
CA LEU A 124 -23.66 2.42 -13.66
C LEU A 124 -23.61 3.90 -14.08
N LYS A 125 -24.75 4.52 -14.43
CA LYS A 125 -24.78 5.91 -14.91
C LYS A 125 -24.41 6.88 -13.80
N LYS A 126 -24.90 6.63 -12.58
CA LYS A 126 -24.55 7.43 -11.40
C LYS A 126 -23.08 7.27 -11.02
N ARG A 127 -22.50 6.06 -11.15
CA ARG A 127 -21.07 5.82 -10.93
C ARG A 127 -20.17 6.49 -11.97
N LEU A 128 -20.57 6.51 -13.24
CA LEU A 128 -19.79 7.13 -14.32
C LEU A 128 -19.78 8.66 -14.23
N PHE A 129 -20.90 9.24 -13.78
CA PHE A 129 -21.09 10.68 -13.75
C PHE A 129 -21.54 11.10 -12.33
N TRP A 130 -20.59 11.06 -11.39
CA TRP A 130 -20.82 11.64 -10.07
C TRP A 130 -20.76 13.17 -10.19
N HIS A 131 -21.92 13.81 -10.24
CA HIS A 131 -22.04 15.26 -10.41
C HIS A 131 -21.91 16.00 -9.09
N SER A 132 -21.54 17.28 -9.14
CA SER A 132 -21.34 18.15 -7.97
C SER A 132 -22.60 18.41 -7.14
N ASN A 133 -23.78 18.14 -7.70
CA ASN A 133 -25.06 18.24 -7.01
C ASN A 133 -25.52 16.92 -6.37
N MET A 134 -24.72 15.85 -6.48
CA MET A 134 -25.03 14.55 -5.87
C MET A 134 -24.41 14.45 -4.49
N ASP A 135 -25.12 13.75 -3.60
CA ASP A 135 -24.63 13.47 -2.24
C ASP A 135 -23.28 12.73 -2.30
N GLY A 136 -22.37 13.03 -1.36
CA GLY A 136 -21.05 12.39 -1.31
C GLY A 136 -20.03 12.86 -2.34
N TYR A 137 -20.34 13.82 -3.23
CA TYR A 137 -19.43 14.28 -4.29
C TYR A 137 -18.09 14.81 -3.76
N ASP A 138 -18.10 15.73 -2.78
CA ASP A 138 -16.86 16.32 -2.26
C ASP A 138 -15.94 15.25 -1.64
N TRP A 139 -16.55 14.27 -0.95
CA TRP A 139 -15.84 13.13 -0.38
C TRP A 139 -15.32 12.17 -1.47
N HIS A 140 -16.05 12.00 -2.57
CA HIS A 140 -15.60 11.24 -3.74
C HIS A 140 -14.37 11.91 -4.38
N CYS A 141 -14.40 13.23 -4.55
CA CYS A 141 -13.26 13.99 -5.06
C CYS A 141 -12.05 13.90 -4.12
N ALA A 142 -12.25 14.07 -2.82
CA ALA A 142 -11.19 13.93 -1.82
C ALA A 142 -10.56 12.52 -1.86
N SER A 143 -11.40 11.47 -1.97
CA SER A 143 -10.97 10.08 -2.14
C SER A 143 -10.12 9.89 -3.39
N THR A 144 -10.54 10.47 -4.50
CA THR A 144 -9.84 10.36 -5.78
C THR A 144 -8.50 11.09 -5.75
N ILE A 145 -8.46 12.32 -5.24
CA ILE A 145 -7.23 13.11 -5.11
C ILE A 145 -6.20 12.36 -4.26
N THR A 146 -6.64 11.86 -3.10
CA THR A 146 -5.76 11.14 -2.17
C THR A 146 -5.33 9.78 -2.70
N GLN A 147 -6.15 9.12 -3.51
CA GLN A 147 -5.75 7.91 -4.24
C GLN A 147 -4.59 8.20 -5.20
N TRP A 148 -4.65 9.29 -5.97
CA TRP A 148 -3.58 9.69 -6.88
C TRP A 148 -2.29 10.08 -6.15
N LEU A 149 -2.41 10.73 -4.98
CA LEU A 149 -1.26 11.00 -4.10
C LEU A 149 -0.62 9.73 -3.53
N ALA A 150 -1.32 8.59 -3.51
CA ALA A 150 -0.71 7.31 -3.12
C ALA A 150 0.05 6.66 -4.29
N ILE A 151 -0.31 6.97 -5.54
CA ILE A 151 0.28 6.33 -6.73
C ILE A 151 1.53 7.08 -7.23
N ILE A 152 1.56 8.41 -7.06
CA ILE A 152 2.69 9.29 -7.43
C ILE A 152 3.82 9.18 -6.39
#